data_AF-A0AAX2LYG8-F1
#
_entry.id   AF-A0AAX2LYG8-F1
#
_cell.length_a   1.000
_cell.length_b   1.000
_cell.length_c   1.000
_cell.angle_alpha   90.00
_cell.angle_beta   90.00
_cell.angle_gamma   90.00
#
_symmetry.space_group_name_H-M   'P 1'
#
loop_
_entity.id
_entity.type
_entity.pdbx_description
1 polymer ?
#
loop_
_entity_poly.entity_id
_entity_poly.type
_entity_poly.pdbx_seq_one_letter_code
_entity_poly.pdbx_strand_id
1 'polypeptide(L)'
;MSLYRRANGSVGIRNELWIIPTVGCVNAMAKMMKKQVEADMDLSHIDGIQVFTHQYGCSQLGDDHNNTKLLLQNLVKHPNAGGVLVVGLGCENNQVNAFRDSTRRFRPRADLDYSTHTIICEEKRRSE
;
A
#
# COMPACT_ATOMS: atom_id res chain seq x y z
N MET A 1 -9.31 2.44 24.51
CA MET A 1 -9.76 2.03 23.17
C MET A 1 -9.88 3.29 22.34
N SER A 2 -8.93 3.55 21.44
CA SER A 2 -8.86 4.79 20.67
C SER A 2 -9.58 4.61 19.32
N LEU A 3 -10.45 5.57 18.96
CA LEU A 3 -11.14 5.58 17.67
C LEU A 3 -10.45 6.57 16.73
N TYR A 4 -10.05 6.10 15.55
CA TYR A 4 -9.36 6.91 14.55
C TYR A 4 -10.31 7.29 13.41
N ARG A 5 -10.69 8.56 13.32
CA ARG A 5 -11.55 9.07 12.24
C ARG A 5 -10.70 9.37 11.01
N ARG A 6 -11.14 8.88 9.85
CA ARG A 6 -10.46 9.11 8.56
C ARG A 6 -11.17 10.20 7.75
N ALA A 7 -10.45 10.84 6.83
CA ALA A 7 -10.99 11.92 6.00
C ALA A 7 -12.18 11.49 5.12
N ASN A 8 -12.29 10.20 4.81
CA ASN A 8 -13.39 9.61 4.05
C ASN A 8 -14.63 9.27 4.90
N GLY A 9 -14.62 9.63 6.20
CA GLY A 9 -15.71 9.35 7.14
C GLY A 9 -15.68 7.95 7.75
N SER A 10 -14.75 7.07 7.35
CA SER A 10 -14.58 5.76 7.99
C SER A 10 -13.90 5.88 9.36
N VAL A 11 -14.12 4.88 10.20
CA VAL A 11 -13.55 4.82 11.55
C VAL A 11 -12.75 3.55 11.72
N GLY A 12 -11.47 3.70 12.06
CA GLY A 12 -10.58 2.61 12.44
C GLY A 12 -10.52 2.44 13.96
N ILE A 13 -10.30 1.21 14.40
CA ILE A 13 -10.00 0.89 15.81
C ILE A 13 -8.49 0.81 16.08
N ARG A 14 -7.69 0.90 15.02
CA ARG A 14 -6.23 0.93 15.04
C ARG A 14 -5.68 1.97 14.05
N ASN A 15 -4.45 2.38 14.28
CA ASN A 15 -3.67 3.29 13.44
C ASN A 15 -2.32 2.66 13.12
N GLU A 16 -2.32 1.74 12.16
CA GLU A 16 -1.13 1.00 11.74
C GLU A 16 -0.56 1.54 10.42
N LEU A 17 0.75 1.38 10.21
CA LEU A 17 1.40 1.61 8.92
C LEU A 17 1.52 0.29 8.16
N TRP A 18 0.97 0.24 6.95
CA TRP A 18 0.93 -0.98 6.16
C TRP A 18 1.89 -0.91 4.97
N ILE A 19 2.69 -1.94 4.75
CA ILE A 19 3.56 -2.09 3.59
C ILE A 19 2.95 -3.17 2.70
N ILE A 20 2.57 -2.77 1.49
CA ILE A 20 1.90 -3.63 0.53
C ILE A 20 2.82 -3.80 -0.69
N PRO A 21 3.47 -4.96 -0.83
CA PRO A 21 4.18 -5.30 -2.06
C PRO A 21 3.18 -5.50 -3.20
N THR A 22 3.53 -5.11 -4.43
CA THR A 22 2.74 -5.39 -5.62
C THR A 22 3.06 -6.75 -6.26
N VAL A 23 4.21 -7.32 -5.91
CA VAL A 23 4.72 -8.61 -6.42
C VAL A 23 5.40 -9.40 -5.30
N GLY A 24 5.37 -10.73 -5.38
CA GLY A 24 6.02 -11.59 -4.39
C GLY A 24 7.55 -11.41 -4.31
N CYS A 25 8.21 -10.98 -5.39
CA CYS A 25 9.66 -10.77 -5.43
C CYS A 25 10.15 -9.70 -4.44
N VAL A 26 9.34 -8.70 -4.13
CA VAL A 26 9.71 -7.62 -3.17
C VAL A 26 9.37 -7.93 -1.73
N ASN A 27 8.79 -9.10 -1.42
CA ASN A 27 8.42 -9.47 -0.06
C ASN A 27 9.59 -9.39 0.92
N ALA A 28 10.78 -9.84 0.50
CA ALA A 28 11.98 -9.78 1.33
C ALA A 28 12.40 -8.33 1.61
N MET A 29 12.37 -7.48 0.58
CA MET A 29 12.67 -6.04 0.70
C MET A 29 11.67 -5.35 1.63
N ALA A 30 10.38 -5.64 1.50
CA ALA A 30 9.34 -5.05 2.35
C ALA A 30 9.53 -5.43 3.84
N LYS A 31 9.96 -6.66 4.13
CA LYS A 31 10.32 -7.08 5.50
C LYS A 31 11.56 -6.36 6.02
N MET A 32 12.56 -6.16 5.16
CA MET A 32 13.75 -5.38 5.53
C MET A 32 13.42 -3.93 5.81
N MET A 33 12.57 -3.30 5.00
CA MET A 33 12.07 -1.93 5.22
C MET A 33 11.36 -1.82 6.58
N LYS A 34 10.47 -2.77 6.90
CA LYS A 34 9.83 -2.81 8.23
C LYS A 34 10.88 -2.81 9.34
N LYS A 35 11.84 -3.73 9.28
CA LYS A 35 12.90 -3.87 10.31
C LYS A 35 13.73 -2.58 10.45
N GLN A 36 14.04 -1.92 9.33
CA GLN A 36 14.78 -0.66 9.33
C GLN A 36 13.97 0.47 9.98
N VAL A 37 12.70 0.61 9.61
CA VAL A 37 11.81 1.63 10.18
C VAL A 37 11.60 1.42 11.68
N GLU A 38 11.44 0.17 12.12
CA GLU A 38 11.34 -0.17 13.55
C GLU A 38 12.62 0.15 14.34
N ALA A 39 13.79 0.17 13.68
CA ALA A 39 15.06 0.49 14.31
C ALA A 39 15.35 2.00 14.33
N ASP A 40 14.98 2.73 13.28
CA ASP A 40 15.42 4.11 13.06
C ASP A 40 14.38 5.17 13.43
N MET A 41 13.09 4.80 13.52
CA MET A 41 12.00 5.77 13.67
C MET A 41 11.27 5.64 15.00
N ASP A 42 10.79 6.77 15.52
CA ASP A 42 9.85 6.77 16.65
C ASP A 42 8.46 6.32 16.18
N LEU A 43 7.99 5.21 16.75
CA LEU A 43 6.70 4.59 16.42
C LEU A 43 5.63 4.84 17.51
N SER A 44 5.88 5.72 18.49
CA SER A 44 4.96 6.01 19.59
C SER A 44 3.55 6.49 19.14
N HIS A 45 3.46 7.04 17.92
CA HIS A 45 2.23 7.58 17.33
C HIS A 45 1.42 6.58 16.48
N ILE A 46 1.93 5.36 16.26
CA ILE A 46 1.26 4.32 15.49
C ILE A 46 1.15 3.03 16.32
N ASP A 47 0.10 2.26 16.08
CA ASP A 47 -0.13 1.01 16.81
C ASP A 47 0.80 -0.13 16.33
N GLY A 48 1.44 0.05 15.18
CA GLY A 48 2.44 -0.88 14.65
C GLY A 48 2.60 -0.83 13.13
N ILE A 49 3.54 -1.62 12.61
CA ILE A 49 3.85 -1.74 11.19
C ILE A 49 3.56 -3.17 10.71
N GLN A 50 2.81 -3.31 9.62
CA GLN A 50 2.47 -4.61 9.05
C GLN A 50 2.86 -4.72 7.59
N VAL A 51 3.37 -5.89 7.20
CA VAL A 51 3.74 -6.20 5.81
C VAL A 51 2.80 -7.27 5.28
N PHE A 52 2.04 -6.95 4.24
CA PHE A 52 1.08 -7.87 3.62
C PHE A 52 1.72 -8.61 2.46
N THR A 53 2.59 -9.57 2.76
CA THR A 53 3.28 -10.36 1.73
C THR A 53 2.33 -11.32 1.01
N HIS A 54 2.51 -11.47 -0.29
CA HIS A 54 1.77 -12.44 -1.11
C HIS A 54 2.70 -13.18 -2.09
N GLN A 55 2.29 -14.35 -2.58
CA GLN A 55 3.10 -15.15 -3.52
C GLN A 55 2.78 -14.86 -5.00
N TYR A 56 1.86 -13.93 -5.28
CA TYR A 56 1.51 -13.57 -6.66
C TYR A 56 2.67 -12.89 -7.40
N GLY A 57 2.96 -13.38 -8.60
CA GLY A 57 4.04 -12.91 -9.48
C GLY A 57 3.52 -12.25 -10.76
N CYS A 58 4.44 -11.79 -11.61
CA CYS A 58 4.12 -11.12 -12.87
C CYS A 58 3.40 -12.01 -13.89
N SER A 59 3.46 -13.34 -13.73
CA SER A 59 2.82 -14.32 -14.62
C SER A 59 1.30 -14.45 -14.43
N GLN A 60 0.67 -13.60 -13.61
CA GLN A 60 -0.79 -13.59 -13.50
C GLN A 60 -1.45 -13.01 -14.75
N LEU A 61 -2.49 -13.70 -15.23
CA LEU A 61 -3.23 -13.37 -16.44
C LEU A 61 -4.74 -13.41 -16.16
N GLY A 62 -5.52 -12.69 -16.96
CA GLY A 62 -6.99 -12.71 -16.90
C GLY A 62 -7.54 -12.33 -15.52
N ASP A 63 -8.47 -13.14 -15.02
CA ASP A 63 -9.21 -12.85 -13.78
C ASP A 63 -8.33 -12.88 -12.53
N ASP A 64 -7.27 -13.69 -12.51
CA ASP A 64 -6.34 -13.76 -11.39
C ASP A 64 -5.64 -12.41 -11.17
N HIS A 65 -5.28 -11.74 -12.25
CA HIS A 65 -4.68 -10.42 -12.18
C HIS A 65 -5.65 -9.37 -11.61
N ASN A 66 -6.91 -9.41 -12.06
CA ASN A 66 -7.94 -8.48 -11.61
C ASN A 66 -8.32 -8.70 -10.13
N ASN A 67 -8.40 -9.96 -9.69
CA ASN A 67 -8.70 -10.31 -8.31
C ASN A 67 -7.58 -9.88 -7.36
N THR A 68 -6.32 -10.13 -7.71
CA THR A 68 -5.16 -9.65 -6.93
C THR A 68 -5.17 -8.13 -6.85
N LYS A 69 -5.42 -7.43 -7.96
CA LYS A 69 -5.50 -5.97 -7.97
C LYS A 69 -6.60 -5.45 -7.04
N LEU A 70 -7.80 -6.04 -7.10
CA LEU A 70 -8.91 -5.65 -6.24
C LEU A 70 -8.61 -5.90 -4.76
N LEU A 71 -7.99 -7.04 -4.44
CA LEU A 71 -7.55 -7.36 -3.08
C LEU A 71 -6.59 -6.30 -2.54
N LEU A 72 -5.54 -5.97 -3.31
CA LEU A 72 -4.55 -4.97 -2.91
C LEU A 72 -5.20 -3.58 -2.74
N GLN A 73 -6.13 -3.20 -3.63
CA GLN A 73 -6.88 -1.94 -3.49
C GLN A 73 -7.73 -1.88 -2.22
N ASN A 74 -8.36 -3.00 -1.85
CA ASN A 74 -9.17 -3.07 -0.64
C ASN A 74 -8.31 -2.97 0.63
N LEU A 75 -7.10 -3.56 0.61
CA LEU A 75 -6.14 -3.41 1.71
C LEU A 75 -5.71 -1.95 1.87
N VAL A 76 -5.43 -1.23 0.78
CA VAL A 76 -5.04 0.19 0.83
C VAL A 76 -6.14 1.07 1.45
N LYS A 77 -7.42 0.71 1.27
CA LYS A 77 -8.57 1.50 1.75
C LYS A 77 -9.02 1.16 3.17
N HIS A 78 -8.34 0.22 3.83
CA HIS A 78 -8.81 -0.29 5.11
C HIS A 78 -8.76 0.79 6.21
N PRO A 79 -9.81 0.98 7.02
CA PRO A 79 -9.89 2.07 8.00
C PRO A 79 -8.81 2.01 9.11
N ASN A 80 -8.28 0.82 9.38
CA ASN A 80 -7.19 0.64 10.35
C ASN A 80 -5.80 1.06 9.81
N ALA A 81 -5.67 1.21 8.49
CA ALA A 81 -4.43 1.69 7.88
C ALA A 81 -4.34 3.21 8.04
N GLY A 82 -3.47 3.66 8.93
CA GLY A 82 -3.13 5.08 9.09
C GLY A 82 -2.28 5.60 7.94
N GLY A 83 -1.40 4.76 7.44
CA GLY A 83 -0.60 4.99 6.23
C GLY A 83 -0.44 3.67 5.48
N VAL A 84 -0.25 3.75 4.17
CA VAL A 84 -0.01 2.58 3.32
C VAL A 84 1.13 2.91 2.37
N LEU A 85 2.21 2.15 2.45
CA LEU A 85 3.34 2.18 1.55
C LEU A 85 3.16 1.08 0.50
N VAL A 86 3.00 1.45 -0.76
CA VAL A 86 2.92 0.48 -1.86
C VAL A 86 4.30 0.38 -2.51
N VAL A 87 4.86 -0.84 -2.54
CA VAL A 87 6.22 -1.08 -3.04
C VAL A 87 6.15 -1.94 -4.30
N GLY A 88 6.76 -1.45 -5.38
CA GLY A 88 6.88 -2.16 -6.65
C GLY A 88 8.20 -1.83 -7.36
N LEU A 89 8.72 -2.77 -8.14
CA LEU A 89 9.95 -2.63 -8.92
C LEU A 89 9.71 -2.05 -10.32
N GLY A 90 8.44 -2.01 -10.77
CA GLY A 90 8.07 -1.45 -12.07
C GLY A 90 8.16 -2.42 -13.26
N CYS A 91 8.57 -3.68 -13.03
CA CYS A 91 8.52 -4.77 -14.02
C CYS A 91 7.24 -5.63 -13.91
N GLU A 92 6.28 -5.17 -13.11
CA GLU A 92 5.04 -5.89 -12.78
C GLU A 92 3.92 -5.57 -13.78
N ASN A 93 3.10 -6.57 -14.15
CA ASN A 93 1.84 -6.34 -14.89
C ASN A 93 0.89 -5.38 -14.15
N ASN A 94 0.95 -5.33 -12.81
CA ASN A 94 0.19 -4.39 -11.99
C ASN A 94 0.98 -3.09 -11.85
N GLN A 95 1.17 -2.37 -12.95
CA GLN A 95 1.93 -1.12 -12.92
C GLN A 95 1.32 -0.16 -11.91
N VAL A 96 2.16 0.40 -11.06
CA VAL A 96 1.72 1.23 -9.94
C VAL A 96 0.94 2.46 -10.43
N ASN A 97 1.26 2.98 -11.62
CA ASN A 97 0.47 4.02 -12.27
C ASN A 97 -0.98 3.59 -12.58
N ALA A 98 -1.17 2.39 -13.15
CA ALA A 98 -2.51 1.83 -13.36
C ALA A 98 -3.23 1.48 -12.04
N PHE A 99 -2.48 1.16 -10.98
CA PHE A 99 -3.01 0.96 -9.63
C PHE A 99 -3.50 2.28 -9.01
N ARG A 100 -2.74 3.37 -9.14
CA ARG A 100 -3.15 4.72 -8.75
C ARG A 100 -4.41 5.17 -9.49
N ASP A 101 -4.44 5.01 -10.81
CA ASP A 101 -5.55 5.48 -11.64
C ASP A 101 -6.84 4.69 -11.42
N SER A 102 -6.74 3.38 -11.20
CA SER A 102 -7.90 2.57 -10.81
C SER A 102 -8.38 2.88 -9.39
N THR A 103 -7.49 3.32 -8.50
CA THR A 103 -7.87 3.85 -7.19
C THR A 103 -8.55 5.23 -7.32
N ARG A 104 -8.22 6.03 -8.36
CA ARG A 104 -8.88 7.31 -8.68
C ARG A 104 -10.31 7.16 -9.23
N ARG A 105 -10.64 6.07 -9.94
CA ARG A 105 -11.98 5.85 -10.55
C ARG A 105 -13.12 5.68 -9.53
N PHE A 106 -12.80 5.53 -8.25
CA PHE A 106 -13.74 5.51 -7.12
C PHE A 106 -13.67 6.80 -6.28
N ARG A 107 -13.36 7.95 -6.88
CA ARG A 107 -13.46 9.30 -6.28
C ARG A 107 -14.92 9.80 -6.32
N PRO A 108 -15.59 10.10 -5.19
CA PRO A 108 -16.79 10.93 -5.21
C PRO A 108 -16.45 12.42 -5.32
N ARG A 109 -15.18 12.84 -5.14
CA ARG A 109 -14.78 14.25 -5.15
C ARG A 109 -13.27 14.41 -5.36
N ALA A 110 -12.87 15.35 -6.20
CA ALA A 110 -11.51 15.51 -6.70
C ALA A 110 -10.55 16.20 -5.71
N ASP A 111 -11.08 16.62 -4.58
CA ASP A 111 -10.55 17.50 -3.54
C ASP A 111 -10.22 16.79 -2.22
N LEU A 112 -10.53 15.49 -2.08
CA LEU A 112 -10.21 14.71 -0.89
C LEU A 112 -8.92 13.92 -1.08
N ASP A 113 -7.83 14.48 -0.56
CA ASP A 113 -6.56 13.83 -0.34
C ASP A 113 -6.76 12.81 0.81
N TYR A 114 -7.00 11.54 0.45
CA TYR A 114 -7.23 10.50 1.45
C TYR A 114 -5.99 10.41 2.35
N SER A 115 -6.19 10.57 3.66
CA SER A 115 -5.20 10.69 4.73
C SER A 115 -4.14 9.57 4.83
N THR A 116 -4.20 8.58 3.94
CA THR A 116 -3.22 7.50 3.77
C THR A 116 -2.19 7.95 2.74
N HIS A 117 -1.05 8.50 3.19
CA HIS A 117 0.05 8.86 2.30
C HIS A 117 0.55 7.62 1.56
N THR A 118 0.11 7.46 0.30
CA THR A 118 0.57 6.39 -0.57
C THR A 118 1.86 6.85 -1.22
N ILE A 119 2.98 6.56 -0.56
CA ILE A 119 4.30 6.76 -1.16
C ILE A 119 4.54 5.60 -2.10
N ILE A 120 4.90 5.92 -3.34
CA ILE A 120 5.22 4.94 -4.37
C ILE A 120 6.72 5.04 -4.57
N CYS A 121 7.45 4.07 -4.05
CA CYS A 121 8.86 3.90 -4.35
C CYS A 121 8.97 3.03 -5.59
N GLU A 122 9.18 3.66 -6.75
CA GLU A 122 9.68 3.01 -7.94
C GLU A 122 11.20 3.16 -7.98
N GLU A 123 11.91 2.12 -8.39
CA GLU A 123 13.33 2.21 -8.67
C GLU A 123 13.52 3.19 -9.85
N LYS A 124 14.11 4.36 -9.60
CA LYS A 124 14.45 5.33 -10.65
C LYS A 124 15.36 4.61 -11.64
N ARG A 125 14.86 4.32 -12.84
CA ARG A 125 15.71 4.02 -14.00
C ARG A 125 16.69 5.19 -14.12
N ARG A 126 17.97 4.93 -13.87
CA ARG A 126 19.06 5.83 -14.26
C ARG A 126 18.94 5.99 -15.77
N SER A 127 18.44 7.13 -16.21
CA SER A 127 18.61 7.58 -17.59
C SER A 127 20.11 7.72 -17.82
N GLU A 128 20.65 6.91 -18.72
CA GLU A 128 21.93 7.18 -19.38
C GLU A 128 21.87 8.51 -20.15
#